data_AF-A0A0N4UDK4-F1
#
_entry.id   AF-A0A0N4UDK4-F1
#
_cell.length_a   1.000
_cell.length_b   1.000
_cell.length_c   1.000
_cell.angle_alpha   90.00
_cell.angle_beta   90.00
_cell.angle_gamma   90.00
#
_symmetry.space_group_name_H-M   'P 1'
#
loop_
_entity.id
_entity.type
_entity.pdbx_description
1 polymer ?
#
loop_
_entity_poly.entity_id
_entity_poly.type
_entity_poly.pdbx_seq_one_letter_code
_entity_poly.pdbx_strand_id
1 'polypeptide(L)'
;MQTLFDVGECHLKGFNVETLQCSNCDELNNFHLDNLMNDCKGCCTSDNDDANQQQEKYSKAIIEICECNLARFPQVQAFVKSDMVNQWGNKVIVRHVRGTLPTIKLLDSFGMPGRVMNIEKWDTDAINEFLNAWIES
;
A
#
# COMPACT_ATOMS: atom_id res chain seq x y z
N MET A 1 20.96 14.40 -24.15
CA MET A 1 20.27 13.20 -24.66
C MET A 1 20.30 12.19 -23.52
N GLN A 2 19.15 11.78 -23.00
CA GLN A 2 19.09 10.68 -22.03
C GLN A 2 19.34 9.38 -22.81
N THR A 3 20.43 8.66 -22.51
CA THR A 3 20.68 7.35 -23.10
C THR A 3 19.76 6.36 -22.42
N LEU A 4 18.81 5.79 -23.18
CA LEU A 4 18.00 4.66 -22.73
C LEU A 4 18.84 3.40 -22.93
N PHE A 5 19.10 2.68 -21.85
CA PHE A 5 19.83 1.41 -21.87
C PHE A 5 18.83 0.25 -21.85
N ASP A 6 19.16 -0.85 -22.54
CA ASP A 6 18.43 -2.10 -22.39
C ASP A 6 18.85 -2.81 -21.09
N VAL A 7 18.02 -3.73 -20.58
CA VAL A 7 18.28 -4.51 -19.36
C VAL A 7 19.67 -5.17 -19.40
N GLY A 8 20.06 -5.71 -20.56
CA GLY A 8 21.38 -6.33 -20.73
C GLY A 8 22.55 -5.34 -20.59
N GLU A 9 22.39 -4.11 -21.06
CA GLU A 9 23.43 -3.08 -20.98
C GLU A 9 23.57 -2.55 -19.55
N CYS A 10 22.45 -2.37 -18.84
CA CYS A 10 22.46 -2.01 -17.44
C CYS A 10 23.20 -3.04 -16.59
N HIS A 11 22.94 -4.33 -16.83
CA HIS A 11 23.64 -5.40 -16.13
C HIS A 11 25.15 -5.41 -16.42
N LEU A 12 25.56 -5.14 -17.67
CA LEU A 12 26.98 -5.01 -18.03
C LEU A 12 27.67 -3.82 -17.36
N LYS A 13 26.92 -2.73 -17.11
CA LYS A 13 27.38 -1.56 -16.36
C LYS A 13 27.31 -1.74 -14.84
N GLY A 14 26.85 -2.89 -14.35
CA GLY A 14 26.78 -3.23 -12.93
C GLY A 14 25.50 -2.77 -12.21
N PHE A 15 24.47 -2.37 -12.95
CA PHE A 15 23.18 -1.94 -12.41
C PHE A 15 22.14 -3.06 -12.46
N ASN A 16 21.39 -3.25 -11.37
CA ASN A 16 20.24 -4.15 -11.32
C ASN A 16 18.94 -3.34 -11.48
N VAL A 17 18.37 -3.37 -12.69
CA VAL A 17 17.16 -2.63 -13.07
C VAL A 17 15.96 -2.96 -12.16
N GLU A 18 15.86 -4.20 -11.68
CA GLU A 18 14.72 -4.65 -10.86
C GLU A 18 14.68 -4.00 -9.47
N THR A 19 15.83 -3.54 -8.97
CA THR A 19 15.97 -3.01 -7.60
C THR A 19 16.44 -1.57 -7.56
N LEU A 20 16.91 -1.02 -8.69
CA LEU A 20 17.53 0.29 -8.75
C LEU A 20 16.46 1.39 -8.88
N GLN A 21 16.20 2.07 -7.79
CA GLN A 21 15.35 3.26 -7.72
C GLN A 21 16.15 4.52 -8.10
N CYS A 22 15.54 5.48 -8.78
CA CYS A 22 16.22 6.68 -9.24
C CYS A 22 16.67 7.61 -8.10
N SER A 23 16.03 7.59 -6.92
CA SER A 23 16.56 8.28 -5.72
C SER A 23 17.94 7.78 -5.32
N ASN A 24 18.19 6.47 -5.43
CA ASN A 24 19.50 5.90 -5.11
C ASN A 24 20.59 6.46 -6.02
N CYS A 25 20.25 6.82 -7.26
CA CYS A 25 21.18 7.49 -8.17
C CYS A 25 21.54 8.90 -7.66
N ASP A 26 20.57 9.64 -7.11
CA ASP A 26 20.82 11.00 -6.59
C ASP A 26 21.77 11.01 -5.38
N GLU A 27 21.80 9.91 -4.60
CA GLU A 27 22.75 9.75 -3.49
C GLU A 27 24.20 9.50 -3.93
N LEU A 28 24.45 9.09 -5.19
CA LEU A 28 25.81 8.78 -5.68
C LEU A 28 26.77 9.97 -5.59
N ASN A 29 26.27 11.20 -5.70
CA ASN A 29 27.06 12.42 -5.56
C ASN A 29 27.69 12.52 -4.16
N ASN A 30 26.98 12.06 -3.12
CA ASN A 30 27.50 12.07 -1.75
C ASN A 30 28.74 11.16 -1.57
N PHE A 31 28.93 10.21 -2.48
CA PHE A 31 30.04 9.26 -2.49
C PHE A 31 31.08 9.58 -3.57
N HIS A 32 31.01 10.74 -4.23
CA HIS A 32 31.87 11.14 -5.34
C HIS A 32 31.82 10.15 -6.52
N LEU A 33 30.66 9.53 -6.75
CA LEU A 33 30.39 8.59 -7.84
C LEU A 33 29.61 9.27 -8.98
N ASP A 34 29.82 10.57 -9.17
CA ASP A 34 29.12 11.40 -10.16
C ASP A 34 29.29 10.90 -11.60
N ASN A 35 30.40 10.23 -11.88
CA ASN A 35 30.68 9.61 -13.17
C ASN A 35 29.69 8.48 -13.51
N LEU A 36 29.10 7.83 -12.49
CA LEU A 36 28.09 6.78 -12.65
C LEU A 36 26.66 7.34 -12.73
N MET A 37 26.45 8.61 -12.41
CA MET A 37 25.12 9.22 -12.32
C MET A 37 24.32 9.07 -13.62
N ASN A 38 24.95 9.33 -14.77
CA ASN A 38 24.29 9.23 -16.08
C ASN A 38 23.90 7.80 -16.42
N ASP A 39 24.78 6.84 -16.08
CA ASP A 39 24.53 5.42 -16.33
C ASP A 39 23.45 4.87 -15.39
N CYS A 40 23.51 5.24 -14.12
CA CYS A 40 22.50 4.93 -13.11
C CYS A 40 21.13 5.46 -13.53
N LYS A 41 21.04 6.73 -13.95
CA LYS A 41 19.79 7.37 -14.39
C LYS A 41 19.23 6.80 -15.69
N GLY A 42 20.06 6.16 -16.52
CA GLY A 42 19.59 5.43 -17.70
C GLY A 42 19.07 4.02 -17.39
N CYS A 43 19.34 3.50 -16.18
CA CYS A 43 19.03 2.14 -15.75
C CYS A 43 18.06 2.04 -14.57
N CYS A 44 17.80 3.16 -13.89
CA CYS A 44 16.90 3.19 -12.73
C CYS A 44 15.43 3.21 -13.15
N THR A 45 14.60 2.60 -12.30
CA THR A 45 13.16 2.79 -12.35
C THR A 45 12.84 4.05 -11.56
N SER A 46 11.96 4.91 -12.09
CA SER A 46 11.56 6.10 -11.35
C SER A 46 10.91 5.64 -10.05
N ASP A 47 11.27 6.22 -8.90
CA ASP A 47 10.56 6.00 -7.62
C ASP A 47 9.07 6.29 -7.73
N ASN A 48 8.75 7.10 -8.73
CA ASN A 48 7.42 7.42 -9.18
C ASN A 48 6.69 6.26 -9.85
N ASP A 49 7.28 5.12 -10.25
CA ASP A 49 6.53 4.01 -10.84
C ASP A 49 5.90 3.10 -9.77
N ASP A 50 6.51 2.99 -8.58
CA ASP A 50 5.85 2.37 -7.42
C ASP A 50 4.90 3.36 -6.70
N ALA A 51 5.17 4.67 -6.78
CA ALA A 51 4.29 5.70 -6.23
C ALA A 51 3.19 6.21 -7.21
N ASN A 52 3.32 5.99 -8.52
CA ASN A 52 2.32 6.33 -9.58
C ASN A 52 1.75 5.11 -10.31
N GLN A 53 1.92 3.90 -9.80
CA GLN A 53 0.69 3.12 -9.67
C GLN A 53 -0.19 3.95 -8.72
N GLN A 54 -0.98 4.88 -9.27
CA GLN A 54 -2.09 5.51 -8.56
C GLN A 54 -2.92 4.34 -8.07
N GLN A 55 -2.63 3.89 -6.85
CA GLN A 55 -3.21 2.71 -6.29
C GLN A 55 -4.69 3.01 -6.27
N GLU A 56 -5.44 2.40 -7.19
CA GLU A 56 -6.83 2.77 -7.42
C GLU A 56 -7.54 2.68 -6.08
N LYS A 57 -7.94 3.86 -5.59
CA LYS A 57 -8.59 3.95 -4.30
C LYS A 57 -9.96 3.31 -4.44
N TYR A 58 -10.37 2.62 -3.39
CA TYR A 58 -11.64 1.95 -3.34
C TYR A 58 -12.70 2.91 -2.83
N SER A 59 -13.88 2.89 -3.46
CA SER A 59 -14.97 3.76 -3.06
C SER A 59 -15.52 3.43 -1.68
N LYS A 60 -15.45 2.14 -1.27
CA LYS A 60 -15.93 1.69 0.05
C LYS A 60 -15.09 0.56 0.64
N ALA A 61 -15.25 0.36 1.95
CA ALA A 61 -14.74 -0.79 2.69
C ALA A 61 -15.83 -1.39 3.59
N ILE A 62 -15.82 -2.71 3.71
CA ILE A 62 -16.61 -3.45 4.70
C ILE A 62 -15.67 -4.16 5.66
N ILE A 63 -15.80 -3.87 6.95
CA ILE A 63 -15.13 -4.61 8.02
C ILE A 63 -16.09 -5.69 8.52
N GLU A 64 -15.80 -6.95 8.21
CA GLU A 64 -16.57 -8.09 8.70
C GLU A 64 -16.02 -8.63 10.02
N ILE A 65 -16.89 -8.75 11.02
CA ILE A 65 -16.58 -9.26 12.35
C ILE A 65 -17.63 -10.25 12.86
N CYS A 66 -17.26 -11.17 13.76
CA CYS A 66 -18.23 -11.92 14.55
C CYS A 66 -18.25 -11.43 16.00
N GLU A 67 -19.39 -10.98 16.51
CA GLU A 67 -19.53 -10.66 17.95
C GLU A 67 -19.19 -11.87 18.84
N CYS A 68 -19.33 -13.10 18.32
CA CYS A 68 -19.02 -14.34 19.03
C CYS A 68 -17.54 -14.49 19.41
N ASN A 69 -16.63 -13.88 18.64
CA ASN A 69 -15.18 -14.03 18.83
C ASN A 69 -14.45 -12.68 18.93
N LEU A 70 -15.13 -11.55 18.73
CA LEU A 70 -14.53 -10.21 18.71
C LEU A 70 -13.71 -9.89 19.96
N ALA A 71 -14.14 -10.39 21.12
CA ALA A 71 -13.41 -10.24 22.39
C ALA A 71 -11.98 -10.82 22.37
N ARG A 72 -11.67 -11.73 21.43
CA ARG A 72 -10.32 -12.28 21.23
C ARG A 72 -9.40 -11.34 20.46
N PHE A 73 -9.93 -10.27 19.87
CA PHE A 73 -9.20 -9.31 19.04
C PHE A 73 -9.36 -7.89 19.62
N PRO A 74 -8.73 -7.57 20.76
CA PRO A 74 -9.00 -6.33 21.50
C PRO A 74 -8.78 -5.05 20.67
N GLN A 75 -7.76 -5.05 19.81
CA GLN A 75 -7.45 -3.91 18.93
C GLN A 75 -8.53 -3.69 17.88
N VAL A 76 -8.95 -4.75 17.17
CA VAL A 76 -10.06 -4.68 16.22
C VAL A 76 -11.35 -4.28 16.95
N GLN A 77 -11.61 -4.86 18.12
CA GLN A 77 -12.78 -4.51 18.93
C GLN A 77 -12.77 -3.02 19.29
N ALA A 78 -11.64 -2.49 19.72
CA ALA A 78 -11.49 -1.06 20.03
C ALA A 78 -11.76 -0.21 18.78
N PHE A 79 -11.24 -0.60 17.62
CA PHE A 79 -11.46 0.11 16.37
C PHE A 79 -12.95 0.14 15.95
N VAL A 80 -13.63 -1.02 15.93
CA VAL A 80 -15.00 -1.12 15.40
C VAL A 80 -16.10 -0.70 16.40
N LYS A 81 -15.83 -0.77 17.71
CA LYS A 81 -16.80 -0.37 18.76
C LYS A 81 -16.63 1.08 19.23
N SER A 82 -15.50 1.70 18.92
CA SER A 82 -15.33 3.15 19.10
C SER A 82 -15.92 3.91 17.92
N ASP A 83 -15.97 5.25 18.06
CA ASP A 83 -16.33 6.15 16.96
C ASP A 83 -15.24 6.26 15.88
N MET A 84 -14.16 5.46 15.93
CA MET A 84 -13.06 5.53 14.96
C MET A 84 -13.51 5.25 13.53
N VAL A 85 -14.48 4.35 13.32
CA VAL A 85 -15.01 4.06 11.97
C VAL A 85 -15.73 5.27 11.37
N ASN A 86 -16.26 6.16 12.21
CA ASN A 86 -17.04 7.31 11.75
C ASN A 86 -16.20 8.33 10.97
N GLN A 87 -14.87 8.28 11.06
CA GLN A 87 -13.99 9.21 10.33
C GLN A 87 -14.10 9.09 8.81
N TRP A 88 -14.61 7.96 8.28
CA TRP A 88 -14.89 7.79 6.85
C TRP A 88 -16.38 7.91 6.49
N GLY A 89 -17.22 8.39 7.40
CA GLY A 89 -18.66 8.55 7.17
C GLY A 89 -19.33 7.24 6.75
N ASN A 90 -19.90 7.21 5.54
CA ASN A 90 -20.57 6.04 4.98
C ASN A 90 -19.70 5.17 4.06
N LYS A 91 -18.39 5.48 3.95
CA LYS A 91 -17.46 4.75 3.08
C LYS A 91 -16.93 3.48 3.74
N VAL A 92 -16.74 3.48 5.06
CA VAL A 92 -16.32 2.31 5.84
C VAL A 92 -17.49 1.83 6.69
N ILE A 93 -17.89 0.57 6.53
CA ILE A 93 -19.06 0.00 7.21
C ILE A 93 -18.64 -1.25 7.97
N VAL A 94 -19.09 -1.38 9.22
CA VAL A 94 -18.92 -2.60 10.01
C VAL A 94 -20.10 -3.54 9.73
N ARG A 95 -19.82 -4.80 9.40
CA ARG A 95 -20.81 -5.83 9.13
C ARG A 95 -20.61 -7.03 10.06
N HIS A 96 -21.68 -7.44 10.72
CA HIS A 96 -21.66 -8.64 11.56
C HIS A 96 -21.90 -9.90 10.74
N VAL A 97 -20.93 -10.81 10.73
CA VAL A 97 -20.99 -12.11 10.04
C VAL A 97 -20.60 -13.20 11.02
N ARG A 98 -21.51 -14.12 11.31
CA ARG A 98 -21.25 -15.20 12.28
C ARG A 98 -20.11 -16.11 11.81
N GLY A 99 -19.18 -16.42 12.71
CA GLY A 99 -18.06 -17.32 12.48
C GLY A 99 -16.86 -16.71 11.74
N THR A 100 -16.97 -15.48 11.25
CA THR A 100 -15.85 -14.83 10.56
C THR A 100 -14.75 -14.40 11.54
N LEU A 101 -13.52 -14.34 11.04
CA LEU A 101 -12.42 -13.65 11.68
C LEU A 101 -12.41 -12.19 11.18
N PRO A 102 -11.95 -11.22 11.99
CA PRO A 102 -11.80 -9.83 11.56
C PRO A 102 -11.17 -9.68 10.16
N THR A 103 -11.95 -9.13 9.24
CA THR A 103 -11.57 -9.04 7.83
C THR A 103 -12.02 -7.71 7.24
N ILE A 104 -11.15 -7.05 6.46
CA ILE A 104 -11.52 -5.89 5.65
C ILE A 104 -11.70 -6.33 4.19
N LYS A 105 -12.81 -5.92 3.58
CA LYS A 105 -13.09 -6.09 2.15
C LYS A 105 -13.19 -4.71 1.51
N LEU A 106 -12.32 -4.44 0.55
CA LEU A 106 -12.37 -3.23 -0.25
C LEU A 106 -13.34 -3.42 -1.41
N LEU A 107 -14.19 -2.43 -1.67
CA LEU A 107 -15.20 -2.45 -2.71
C LEU A 107 -14.96 -1.34 -3.72
N ASP A 108 -15.02 -1.69 -5.00
CA ASP A 108 -14.94 -0.72 -6.08
C ASP A 108 -16.22 0.14 -6.18
N SER A 109 -16.26 1.02 -7.18
CA SER A 109 -17.41 1.90 -7.46
C SER A 109 -18.68 1.13 -7.84
N PHE A 110 -18.57 -0.10 -8.33
CA PHE A 110 -19.68 -1.00 -8.63
C PHE A 110 -20.12 -1.84 -7.42
N GLY A 111 -19.42 -1.73 -6.29
CA GLY A 111 -19.68 -2.51 -5.08
C GLY A 111 -19.15 -3.94 -5.15
N MET A 112 -18.31 -4.26 -6.14
CA MET A 112 -17.67 -5.56 -6.29
C MET A 112 -16.47 -5.66 -5.32
N PRO A 113 -16.28 -6.82 -4.67
CA PRO A 113 -15.14 -7.02 -3.79
C PRO A 113 -13.86 -7.06 -4.61
N GLY A 114 -12.97 -6.09 -4.37
CA GLY A 114 -11.60 -6.14 -4.82
C GLY A 114 -10.75 -6.92 -3.81
N ARG A 115 -9.93 -6.18 -3.07
CA ARG A 115 -8.98 -6.79 -2.11
C ARG A 115 -9.65 -7.19 -0.79
N VAL A 116 -9.23 -8.34 -0.24
CA VAL A 116 -9.65 -8.84 1.07
C VAL A 116 -8.42 -9.02 1.96
N MET A 117 -8.47 -8.50 3.18
CA MET A 117 -7.37 -8.51 4.15
C MET A 117 -7.84 -9.06 5.49
N ASN A 118 -7.10 -10.02 6.04
CA ASN A 118 -7.28 -10.45 7.43
C ASN A 118 -6.58 -9.45 8.36
N ILE A 119 -7.29 -8.99 9.40
CA ILE A 119 -6.82 -7.96 10.32
C ILE A 119 -6.74 -8.45 11.78
N GLU A 120 -6.70 -9.77 12.01
CA GLU A 120 -6.67 -10.36 13.37
C GLU A 120 -5.50 -9.87 14.21
N LYS A 121 -4.38 -9.56 13.56
CA LYS A 121 -3.11 -9.14 14.20
C LYS A 121 -2.84 -7.65 14.11
N TRP A 122 -3.76 -6.88 13.52
CA TRP A 122 -3.56 -5.45 13.32
C TRP A 122 -3.94 -4.68 14.58
N ASP A 123 -3.21 -3.61 14.87
CA ASP A 123 -3.61 -2.63 15.86
C ASP A 123 -4.52 -1.55 15.24
N THR A 124 -5.03 -0.64 16.06
CA THR A 124 -5.90 0.45 15.61
C THR A 124 -5.23 1.38 14.61
N ASP A 125 -3.91 1.58 14.73
CA ASP A 125 -3.14 2.52 13.92
C ASP A 125 -2.90 1.94 12.52
N ALA A 126 -2.52 0.66 12.43
CA ALA A 126 -2.38 -0.07 11.18
C ALA A 126 -3.70 -0.13 10.39
N ILE A 127 -4.83 -0.34 11.07
CA ILE A 127 -6.16 -0.31 10.41
C ILE A 127 -6.44 1.11 9.88
N ASN A 128 -6.14 2.15 10.65
CA ASN A 128 -6.36 3.53 10.25
C ASN A 128 -5.51 3.94 9.04
N GLU A 129 -4.20 3.67 9.10
CA GLU A 129 -3.26 3.94 8.02
C GLU A 129 -3.67 3.22 6.74
N PHE A 130 -4.03 1.93 6.85
CA PHE A 130 -4.53 1.16 5.72
C PHE A 130 -5.77 1.79 5.10
N LEU A 131 -6.79 2.14 5.89
CA LEU A 131 -8.01 2.73 5.34
C LEU A 131 -7.75 4.12 4.72
N ASN A 132 -6.85 4.94 5.28
CA ASN A 132 -6.47 6.24 4.71
C ASN A 132 -5.73 6.12 3.37
N ALA A 133 -4.88 5.10 3.23
CA ALA A 133 -4.16 4.84 1.99
C ALA A 133 -5.09 4.29 0.89
N TRP A 134 -6.06 3.45 1.25
CA TRP A 134 -6.84 2.67 0.29
C TRP A 134 -8.25 3.20 -0.01
N ILE A 135 -8.83 4.05 0.84
CA ILE A 135 -10.19 4.59 0.65
C ILE A 135 -10.12 5.98 0.00
N GLU A 136 -11.03 6.22 -0.96
CA GLU A 136 -11.23 7.54 -1.56
C GLU A 136 -11.57 8.56 -0.47
N SER A 137 -10.86 9.69 -0.43
CA SER A 137 -11.12 10.79 0.51
C SER A 137 -12.47 11.44 0.27
#